data_AF-A0AAW2TJR7-F1
#
_entry.id   AF-A0AAW2TJR7-F1
#
_cell.length_a   1.000
_cell.length_b   1.000
_cell.length_c   1.000
_cell.angle_alpha   90.00
_cell.angle_beta   90.00
_cell.angle_gamma   90.00
#
_symmetry.space_group_name_H-M   'P 1'
#
loop_
_entity.id
_entity.type
_entity.pdbx_description
1 polymer ?
#
loop_
_entity_poly.entity_id
_entity_poly.type
_entity_poly.pdbx_seq_one_letter_code
_entity_poly.pdbx_strand_id
1 'polypeptide(L)'
;MSEFHDCLLAAGLSTLPMKGNLFTWFNQSDEPRALWKRLDRALANEAWLNRWPKSFYISSTPRTSDRSPLILQGGQVMQGPSVFRFDNYLAKHSDFLPEVGKVWQHNIYGAAMYGVVKKTSTTETNIPSDA
;
A
#
# COMPACT_ATOMS: atom_id res chain seq x y z
N MET A 1 26.66 8.06 -12.20
CA MET A 1 25.50 7.36 -12.81
C MET A 1 25.95 6.11 -13.58
N SER A 2 27.08 6.14 -14.30
CA SER A 2 27.70 4.95 -14.92
C SER A 2 28.04 3.88 -13.89
N GLU A 3 28.76 4.22 -12.81
CA GLU A 3 29.15 3.24 -11.77
C GLU A 3 27.98 2.46 -11.18
N PHE A 4 26.85 3.13 -10.91
CA PHE A 4 25.64 2.46 -10.43
C PHE A 4 25.07 1.52 -11.50
N HIS A 5 25.01 1.97 -12.76
CA HIS A 5 24.55 1.13 -13.86
C HIS A 5 25.45 -0.09 -14.07
N ASP A 6 26.76 0.09 -14.05
CA ASP A 6 27.76 -0.97 -14.21
C ASP A 6 27.67 -1.98 -13.06
N CYS A 7 27.44 -1.51 -11.82
CA CYS A 7 27.17 -2.36 -10.67
C CYS A 7 25.89 -3.20 -10.86
N LEU A 8 24.80 -2.61 -11.36
CA LEU A 8 23.58 -3.36 -11.65
C LEU A 8 23.80 -4.44 -12.72
N LEU A 9 24.52 -4.11 -13.79
CA LEU A 9 24.88 -5.07 -14.83
C LEU A 9 25.74 -6.20 -14.29
N ALA A 10 26.77 -5.90 -13.52
CA ALA A 10 27.64 -6.89 -12.88
C ALA A 10 26.87 -7.80 -11.91
N ALA A 11 25.83 -7.28 -11.25
CA ALA A 11 24.96 -8.03 -10.36
C ALA A 11 23.84 -8.81 -11.08
N GLY A 12 23.72 -8.69 -12.41
CA GLY A 12 22.63 -9.31 -13.19
C GLY A 12 21.25 -8.74 -12.85
N LEU A 13 21.19 -7.48 -12.44
CA LEU A 13 19.97 -6.77 -12.05
C LEU A 13 19.54 -5.78 -13.12
N SER A 14 18.25 -5.73 -13.38
CA SER A 14 17.62 -4.74 -14.24
C SER A 14 16.53 -3.97 -13.50
N THR A 15 16.30 -2.72 -13.91
CA THR A 15 15.23 -1.91 -13.33
C THR A 15 13.88 -2.33 -13.90
N LEU A 16 12.92 -2.62 -13.03
CA LEU A 16 11.54 -2.91 -13.45
C LEU A 16 10.87 -1.65 -14.04
N PRO A 17 9.89 -1.81 -14.95
CA PRO A 17 9.08 -0.70 -15.41
C PRO A 17 8.36 -0.01 -14.24
N MET A 18 8.25 1.32 -14.30
CA MET A 18 7.53 2.11 -13.30
C MET A 18 6.24 2.67 -13.89
N LYS A 19 5.17 2.70 -13.09
CA LYS A 19 3.91 3.41 -13.34
C LYS A 19 3.58 4.38 -12.20
N GLY A 20 2.58 5.22 -12.38
CA GLY A 20 2.17 6.21 -11.38
C GLY A 20 3.06 7.45 -11.38
N ASN A 21 3.37 7.97 -10.20
CA ASN A 21 4.10 9.22 -10.05
C ASN A 21 5.54 9.10 -10.57
N LEU A 22 5.98 10.09 -11.36
CA LEU A 22 7.32 10.10 -11.95
C LEU A 22 8.45 10.26 -10.93
N PHE A 23 8.14 10.86 -9.78
CA PHE A 23 9.07 11.14 -8.71
C PHE A 23 8.79 10.26 -7.49
N THR A 24 9.85 9.93 -6.77
CA THR A 24 9.79 9.11 -5.56
C THR A 24 10.28 9.84 -4.33
N TRP A 25 10.81 11.05 -4.51
CA TRP A 25 11.28 11.91 -3.45
C TRP A 25 10.95 13.37 -3.74
N PHE A 26 10.60 14.09 -2.70
CA PHE A 26 10.35 15.53 -2.71
C PHE A 26 11.05 16.19 -1.52
N ASN A 27 11.65 17.34 -1.71
CA ASN A 27 12.38 18.05 -0.64
C ASN A 27 11.48 18.79 0.37
N GLN A 28 10.16 18.63 0.31
CA GLN A 28 9.19 19.26 1.22
C GLN A 28 9.32 20.80 1.30
N SER A 29 9.72 21.44 0.20
CA SER A 29 9.91 22.89 0.14
C SER A 29 8.93 23.53 -0.82
N ASP A 30 8.46 24.74 -0.49
CA ASP A 30 7.62 25.54 -1.37
C ASP A 30 8.41 26.17 -2.53
N GLU A 31 7.69 26.64 -3.54
CA GLU A 31 8.27 27.36 -4.68
C GLU A 31 9.01 28.63 -4.22
N PRO A 32 10.17 28.98 -4.83
CA PRO A 32 10.80 28.36 -6.01
C PRO A 32 11.80 27.24 -5.68
N ARG A 33 11.84 26.75 -4.43
CA ARG A 33 12.83 25.76 -3.97
C ARG A 33 12.32 24.32 -4.06
N ALA A 34 11.09 24.11 -4.54
CA ALA A 34 10.49 22.80 -4.69
C ALA A 34 11.34 21.91 -5.63
N LEU A 35 11.79 20.76 -5.13
CA LEU A 35 12.60 19.81 -5.90
C LEU A 35 12.04 18.40 -5.81
N TRP A 36 11.79 17.83 -6.98
CA TRP A 36 11.28 16.47 -7.13
C TRP A 36 12.32 15.60 -7.81
N LYS A 37 12.62 14.43 -7.25
CA LYS A 37 13.60 13.49 -7.80
C LYS A 37 13.06 12.06 -7.78
N ARG A 38 13.54 11.25 -8.73
CA ARG A 38 13.33 9.80 -8.75
C ARG A 38 14.57 9.12 -8.20
N LEU A 39 14.54 8.80 -6.91
CA LEU A 39 15.65 8.17 -6.19
C LEU A 39 15.46 6.67 -5.96
N ASP A 40 14.22 6.20 -6.02
CA ASP A 40 13.86 4.83 -5.66
C ASP A 40 13.49 4.02 -6.93
N ARG A 41 14.00 2.79 -6.99
CA ARG A 41 13.82 1.87 -8.12
C ARG A 41 13.61 0.45 -7.62
N ALA A 42 12.64 -0.27 -8.18
CA ALA A 42 12.55 -1.71 -8.00
C ALA A 42 13.45 -2.40 -9.03
N LEU A 43 14.27 -3.35 -8.56
CA LEU A 43 15.22 -4.09 -9.36
C LEU A 43 14.84 -5.57 -9.37
N ALA A 44 15.10 -6.26 -10.48
CA ALA A 44 14.82 -7.68 -10.64
C ALA A 44 15.97 -8.37 -11.36
N ASN A 45 16.26 -9.60 -10.94
CA ASN A 45 17.15 -10.50 -11.64
C ASN A 45 16.40 -11.31 -12.71
N GLU A 46 17.15 -12.07 -13.51
CA GLU A 46 16.59 -12.88 -14.60
C GLU A 46 15.57 -13.91 -14.10
N ALA A 47 15.83 -14.58 -12.97
CA ALA A 47 14.91 -15.56 -12.39
C ALA A 47 13.54 -14.95 -12.06
N TRP A 48 13.51 -13.73 -11.51
CA TRP A 48 12.28 -12.99 -11.26
C TRP A 48 11.56 -12.64 -12.56
N LEU A 49 12.28 -12.12 -13.55
CA LEU A 49 11.69 -11.73 -14.84
C LEU A 49 11.12 -12.94 -15.60
N ASN A 50 11.77 -14.09 -15.51
CA ASN A 50 11.26 -15.34 -16.07
C ASN A 50 9.97 -15.80 -15.37
N ARG A 51 9.87 -15.59 -14.05
CA ARG A 51 8.67 -15.95 -13.29
C ARG A 51 7.53 -14.95 -13.44
N TRP A 52 7.84 -13.66 -13.51
CA TRP A 52 6.89 -12.55 -13.59
C TRP A 52 7.27 -11.55 -14.70
N PRO A 53 7.16 -11.94 -15.98
CA PRO A 53 7.63 -11.14 -17.11
C PRO A 53 6.87 -9.82 -17.30
N LYS A 54 5.66 -9.73 -16.73
CA LYS A 54 4.83 -8.53 -16.74
C LYS A 54 4.91 -7.73 -15.44
N SER A 55 5.92 -7.98 -14.61
CA SER A 55 6.09 -7.23 -13.37
C SER A 55 6.50 -5.78 -13.62
N PHE A 56 5.97 -4.90 -12.80
CA PHE A 56 6.22 -3.47 -12.79
C PHE A 56 5.97 -2.95 -11.37
N TYR A 57 6.46 -1.76 -11.05
CA TYR A 57 6.13 -1.14 -9.76
C TYR A 57 5.40 0.18 -9.97
N ILE A 58 4.56 0.55 -9.00
CA ILE A 58 3.80 1.79 -8.98
C ILE A 58 4.41 2.70 -7.93
N SER A 59 4.75 3.93 -8.30
CA SER A 59 5.04 5.00 -7.35
C SER A 59 3.72 5.67 -6.95
N SER A 60 3.34 5.56 -5.68
CA SER A 60 2.09 6.12 -5.15
C SER A 60 2.27 7.57 -4.68
N THR A 61 1.17 8.27 -4.38
CA THR A 61 1.22 9.61 -3.82
C THR A 61 1.73 9.54 -2.38
N PRO A 62 2.82 10.26 -2.03
CA PRO A 62 3.27 10.37 -0.65
C PRO A 62 2.22 11.11 0.17
N ARG A 63 1.88 10.61 1.36
CA ARG A 63 0.91 11.26 2.26
C ARG A 63 1.59 12.16 3.29
N THR A 64 2.53 11.62 4.03
CA THR A 64 3.22 12.32 5.14
C THR A 64 4.74 12.25 5.04
N SER A 65 5.27 11.43 4.13
CA SER A 65 6.71 11.26 3.92
C SER A 65 7.19 12.10 2.74
N ASP A 66 8.45 12.49 2.78
CA ASP A 66 9.20 13.01 1.65
C ASP A 66 9.45 11.95 0.56
N ARG A 67 9.07 10.68 0.81
CA ARG A 67 9.20 9.53 -0.10
C ARG A 67 7.85 8.98 -0.55
N SER A 68 7.76 8.66 -1.84
CA SER A 68 6.64 7.93 -2.42
C SER A 68 6.77 6.43 -2.17
N PRO A 69 5.75 5.76 -1.63
CA PRO A 69 5.73 4.30 -1.53
C PRO A 69 5.84 3.64 -2.92
N LEU A 70 6.63 2.57 -3.02
CA LEU A 70 6.74 1.75 -4.22
C LEU A 70 5.96 0.44 -4.04
N ILE A 71 5.01 0.18 -4.93
CA ILE A 71 4.13 -1.00 -4.89
C ILE A 71 4.47 -1.91 -6.06
N LEU A 72 5.02 -3.09 -5.78
CA LEU A 72 5.34 -4.09 -6.80
C LEU A 72 4.08 -4.83 -7.28
N GLN A 73 3.91 -4.94 -8.59
CA GLN A 73 2.89 -5.73 -9.26
C GLN A 73 3.52 -6.68 -10.28
N GLY A 74 2.86 -7.79 -10.59
CA GLY A 74 3.37 -8.70 -11.65
C GLY A 74 3.06 -10.17 -11.48
N GLY A 75 2.54 -10.59 -10.33
CA GLY A 75 2.08 -11.96 -10.10
C GLY A 75 0.56 -12.09 -10.18
N GLN A 76 0.09 -13.31 -10.45
CA GLN A 76 -1.24 -13.70 -9.98
C GLN A 76 -1.24 -13.53 -8.47
N VAL A 77 -2.10 -12.65 -7.96
CA VAL A 77 -2.42 -12.62 -6.53
C VAL A 77 -3.04 -13.98 -6.24
N MET A 78 -2.27 -14.88 -5.64
CA MET A 78 -2.89 -15.99 -4.92
C MET A 78 -3.69 -15.31 -3.82
N GLN A 79 -5.00 -15.18 -4.02
CA GLN A 79 -5.89 -14.80 -2.94
C GLN A 79 -5.88 -15.97 -1.96
N GLY A 80 -4.90 -15.94 -1.04
CA GLY A 80 -5.00 -16.68 0.20
C GLY A 80 -6.26 -16.22 0.94
N PRO A 81 -6.73 -16.98 1.93
CA PRO A 81 -7.83 -16.54 2.78
C PRO A 81 -7.53 -15.12 3.27
N SER A 82 -8.44 -14.19 2.99
CA SER A 82 -8.32 -12.81 3.42
C SER A 82 -8.14 -12.81 4.93
N VAL A 83 -6.98 -12.37 5.41
CA VAL A 83 -6.79 -12.13 6.83
C VAL A 83 -7.60 -10.88 7.19
N PHE A 84 -8.57 -11.07 8.08
CA PHE A 84 -9.29 -9.95 8.66
C PHE A 84 -8.29 -9.03 9.37
N ARG A 85 -8.30 -7.75 9.01
CA ARG A 85 -7.49 -6.70 9.63
C ARG A 85 -8.44 -5.62 10.14
N PHE A 86 -8.14 -5.13 11.33
CA PHE A 86 -8.87 -4.08 12.02
C PHE A 86 -7.85 -3.07 12.53
N ASP A 87 -8.18 -1.78 12.42
CA ASP A 87 -7.31 -0.73 12.91
C ASP A 87 -7.43 -0.59 14.43
N ASN A 88 -6.46 -1.17 15.16
CA ASN A 88 -6.46 -1.22 16.63
C ASN A 88 -6.61 0.15 17.34
N TYR A 89 -6.32 1.26 16.67
CA TYR A 89 -6.54 2.59 17.26
C TYR A 89 -8.03 2.89 17.44
N LEU A 90 -8.90 2.37 16.57
CA LEU A 90 -10.36 2.56 16.66
C LEU A 90 -10.91 1.98 17.95
N ALA A 91 -10.33 0.88 18.46
CA ALA A 91 -10.71 0.31 19.76
C ALA A 91 -10.43 1.24 20.95
N LYS A 92 -9.66 2.31 20.75
CA LYS A 92 -9.38 3.34 21.77
C LYS A 92 -10.33 4.53 21.69
N HIS A 93 -11.13 4.65 20.63
CA HIS A 93 -12.08 5.76 20.48
C HIS A 93 -13.24 5.60 21.47
N SER A 94 -13.71 6.70 22.07
CA SER A 94 -14.78 6.68 23.09
C SER A 94 -16.06 6.02 22.58
N ASP A 95 -16.36 6.22 21.30
CA ASP A 95 -17.59 5.72 20.68
C ASP A 95 -17.48 4.28 20.17
N PHE A 96 -16.31 3.63 20.32
CA PHE A 96 -16.10 2.28 19.81
C PHE A 96 -17.10 1.26 20.37
N LEU A 97 -17.15 1.12 21.70
CA LEU A 97 -18.05 0.15 22.34
C LEU A 97 -19.54 0.48 22.09
N PRO A 98 -20.00 1.75 22.18
CA PRO A 98 -21.34 2.13 21.76
C PRO A 98 -21.69 1.72 20.32
N GLU A 99 -20.80 1.98 19.35
CA GLU A 99 -21.04 1.64 17.94
C GLU A 99 -21.02 0.12 17.69
N VAL A 100 -20.12 -0.62 18.35
CA VAL A 100 -20.16 -2.09 18.36
C VAL A 100 -21.52 -2.57 18.86
N GLY A 101 -22.01 -2.04 19.98
CA GLY A 101 -23.31 -2.41 20.54
C GLY A 101 -24.46 -2.21 19.54
N LYS A 102 -24.49 -1.07 18.85
CA LYS A 102 -25.53 -0.75 17.84
C LYS A 102 -25.44 -1.69 16.64
N VAL A 103 -24.26 -1.83 16.04
CA VAL A 103 -24.08 -2.61 14.80
C VAL A 103 -24.31 -4.10 15.05
N TRP A 104 -23.87 -4.62 16.19
CA TRP A 104 -23.90 -6.06 16.45
C TRP A 104 -25.28 -6.62 16.80
N GLN A 105 -26.24 -5.76 17.15
CA GLN A 105 -27.66 -6.13 17.30
C GLN A 105 -28.35 -6.47 15.98
N HIS A 106 -27.80 -6.02 14.85
CA HIS A 106 -28.39 -6.27 13.54
C HIS A 106 -28.02 -7.66 13.03
N ASN A 107 -28.97 -8.35 12.42
CA ASN A 107 -28.70 -9.65 11.80
C ASN A 107 -28.28 -9.45 10.34
N ILE A 108 -27.16 -10.07 9.95
CA ILE A 108 -26.64 -9.99 8.58
C ILE A 108 -26.84 -11.36 7.91
N TYR A 109 -27.59 -11.36 6.82
CA TYR A 109 -27.82 -12.57 6.03
C TYR A 109 -26.55 -12.98 5.28
N GLY A 110 -26.23 -14.27 5.33
CA GLY A 110 -25.08 -14.88 4.65
C GLY A 110 -24.29 -15.82 5.57
N ALA A 111 -23.08 -16.17 5.15
CA ALA A 111 -22.16 -16.95 5.97
C ALA A 111 -21.82 -16.21 7.28
N ALA A 112 -21.66 -16.94 8.38
CA ALA A 112 -21.36 -16.34 9.69
C ALA A 112 -20.17 -15.36 9.63
N MET A 113 -19.09 -15.76 8.94
CA MET A 113 -17.91 -14.90 8.76
C MET A 113 -18.17 -13.66 7.90
N TYR A 114 -19.08 -13.73 6.92
CA TYR A 114 -19.52 -12.55 6.18
C TYR A 114 -20.22 -11.55 7.12
N GLY A 115 -21.06 -12.06 8.03
CA GLY A 115 -21.69 -11.24 9.07
C GLY A 115 -20.67 -10.56 9.98
N VAL A 116 -19.65 -11.28 10.44
CA VAL A 116 -18.56 -10.72 11.26
C VAL A 116 -17.83 -9.60 10.51
N VAL A 117 -17.34 -9.87 9.30
CA VAL A 117 -16.59 -8.89 8.49
C VAL A 117 -17.42 -7.63 8.23
N LYS A 118 -18.69 -7.80 7.88
CA LYS A 118 -19.56 -6.66 7.57
C LYS A 118 -19.86 -5.83 8.81
N LYS A 119 -20.12 -6.45 9.96
CA LYS A 119 -20.31 -5.75 11.24
C LYS A 119 -19.06 -4.96 11.62
N THR A 120 -17.89 -5.58 11.54
CA THR A 120 -16.63 -4.90 11.86
C THR A 120 -16.38 -3.70 10.94
N SER A 121 -16.53 -3.84 9.63
CA SER A 121 -16.33 -2.73 8.70
C SER A 121 -17.35 -1.60 8.85
N THR A 122 -18.60 -1.93 9.22
CA THR A 122 -19.60 -0.90 9.55
C THR A 122 -19.24 -0.14 10.81
N THR A 123 -18.76 -0.82 11.87
CA THR A 123 -18.25 -0.14 13.08
C THR A 123 -17.10 0.80 12.75
N GLU A 124 -16.13 0.36 11.92
CA GLU A 124 -15.01 1.21 11.50
C GLU A 124 -15.46 2.46 10.74
N THR A 125 -16.48 2.33 9.88
CA THR A 125 -17.00 3.45 9.07
C THR A 125 -17.77 4.47 9.91
N ASN A 126 -18.41 4.03 11.00
CA ASN A 126 -19.22 4.89 11.85
C ASN A 126 -18.40 5.69 12.86
N ILE A 127 -17.17 5.26 13.17
CA ILE A 127 -16.28 5.98 14.08
C ILE A 127 -15.59 7.09 13.28
N PRO A 128 -15.73 8.37 13.67
CA PRO A 128 -15.03 9.46 13.01
C PRO A 128 -13.53 9.19 13.00
N SER A 129 -12.87 9.38 11.86
CA SER A 129 -11.41 9.51 11.89
C SER A 129 -11.12 10.85 12.57
N ASP A 130 -10.61 10.82 13.80
CA ASP A 130 -10.07 12.03 14.43
C ASP A 130 -9.12 12.70 13.43
N ALA A 131 -9.48 13.91 13.00
CA ALA A 131 -8.70 14.75 12.09
C ALA A 131 -7.56 15.44 12.84
#